data_AF-A0A4R0HIL6-F1
#
_entry.id   AF-A0A4R0HIL6-F1
#
_cell.length_a   1.000
_cell.length_b   1.000
_cell.length_c   1.000
_cell.angle_alpha   90.00
_cell.angle_beta   90.00
_cell.angle_gamma   90.00
#
_symmetry.space_group_name_H-M   'P 1'
#
loop_
_entity.id
_entity.type
_entity.pdbx_description
1 polymer ?
#
loop_
_entity_poly.entity_id
_entity_poly.type
_entity_poly.pdbx_seq_one_letter_code
_entity_poly.pdbx_strand_id
1 'polypeptide(L)'
;MSVGALTACSGGDYCGDLQGYVDSAKDLDIKDSNAVGKMLDQAKKVSKSAPDDLKDDWKTVIDYAEKAQDAKGDTNKLMELAKSDGSKIQPAMDAITKQAKDTCKIDLPGSGS
;
A
#
# COMPACT_ATOMS: atom_id res chain seq x y z
N MET A 1 -4.54 -28.85 18.03
CA MET A 1 -4.56 -27.76 19.03
C MET A 1 -3.13 -27.44 19.41
N SER A 2 -2.56 -26.40 18.80
CA SER A 2 -1.38 -25.66 19.27
C SER A 2 -1.36 -24.34 18.50
N VAL A 3 -2.31 -23.46 18.82
CA VAL A 3 -2.24 -22.01 18.60
C VAL A 3 -1.15 -21.50 19.56
N GLY A 4 0.09 -21.86 19.24
CA GLY A 4 1.27 -21.62 20.05
C GLY A 4 2.14 -20.57 19.39
N ALA A 5 1.70 -19.32 19.43
CA ALA A 5 2.49 -18.09 19.48
C ALA A 5 1.55 -16.92 19.20
N LEU A 6 0.84 -16.49 20.24
CA LEU A 6 0.28 -15.15 20.35
C LEU A 6 1.43 -14.12 20.41
N THR A 7 2.22 -13.99 19.33
CA THR A 7 2.98 -12.76 19.04
C THR A 7 2.08 -11.75 18.34
N ALA A 8 0.81 -11.69 18.75
CA ALA A 8 0.15 -10.40 18.86
C ALA A 8 1.08 -9.51 19.71
N CYS A 9 1.52 -8.39 19.12
CA CYS A 9 2.49 -7.41 19.65
C CYS A 9 3.95 -7.51 19.15
N SER A 10 4.24 -8.18 18.03
CA SER A 10 5.49 -7.97 17.27
C SER A 10 5.30 -7.20 15.96
N GLY A 11 4.17 -6.50 15.78
CA GLY A 11 3.95 -5.53 14.69
C GLY A 11 4.76 -4.24 14.84
N GLY A 12 5.91 -4.31 15.52
CA GLY A 12 6.90 -3.23 15.59
C GLY A 12 7.50 -3.00 14.21
N ASP A 13 7.74 -1.73 13.90
CA ASP A 13 8.06 -1.15 12.59
C ASP A 13 6.92 -1.27 11.55
N TYR A 14 6.46 -2.47 11.18
CA TYR A 14 5.53 -2.61 10.05
C TYR A 14 4.15 -1.98 10.25
N CYS A 15 3.43 -2.30 11.33
CA CYS A 15 2.07 -1.77 11.51
C CYS A 15 2.08 -0.25 11.77
N GLY A 16 3.14 0.26 12.41
CA GLY A 16 3.34 1.69 12.60
C GLY A 16 3.66 2.40 11.29
N ASP A 17 4.55 1.84 10.46
CA ASP A 17 4.84 2.36 9.13
C ASP A 17 3.59 2.31 8.24
N LEU A 18 2.82 1.22 8.32
CA LEU A 18 1.59 1.04 7.55
C LEU A 18 0.55 2.10 7.87
N GLN A 19 0.40 2.45 9.16
CA GLN A 19 -0.47 3.57 9.55
C GLN A 19 0.01 4.88 8.91
N GLY A 20 1.32 5.14 8.87
CA GLY A 20 1.89 6.31 8.20
C GLY A 20 1.62 6.32 6.68
N TYR A 21 1.66 5.16 6.03
CA TYR A 21 1.25 5.01 4.64
C TYR A 21 -0.24 5.33 4.45
N VAL A 22 -1.12 4.75 5.28
CA VAL A 22 -2.57 5.01 5.25
C VAL A 22 -2.86 6.50 5.42
N ASP A 23 -2.22 7.15 6.39
CA ASP A 23 -2.40 8.58 6.65
C ASP A 23 -1.92 9.44 5.46
N SER A 24 -0.86 9.02 4.77
CA SER A 24 -0.35 9.70 3.56
C SER A 24 -1.22 9.49 2.30
N ALA A 25 -1.93 8.35 2.25
CA ALA A 25 -2.83 8.00 1.16
C ALA A 25 -4.25 8.58 1.37
N LYS A 26 -4.57 8.99 2.60
CA LYS A 26 -5.82 9.66 2.92
C LYS A 26 -5.93 10.97 2.14
N ASP A 27 -7.02 11.14 1.42
CA ASP A 27 -7.30 12.32 0.58
C ASP A 27 -6.27 12.53 -0.56
N LEU A 28 -5.56 11.47 -0.96
CA LEU A 28 -4.58 11.55 -2.05
C LEU A 28 -5.24 11.98 -3.37
N ASP A 29 -4.81 13.12 -3.90
CA ASP A 29 -5.04 13.47 -5.30
C ASP A 29 -3.93 12.86 -6.17
N ILE A 30 -4.28 11.84 -6.96
CA ILE A 30 -3.35 11.18 -7.89
C ILE A 30 -2.81 12.14 -8.97
N LYS A 31 -3.44 13.30 -9.17
CA LYS A 31 -2.94 14.35 -10.07
C LYS A 31 -1.86 15.23 -9.43
N ASP A 32 -1.78 15.25 -8.10
CA ASP A 32 -0.69 15.92 -7.39
C ASP A 32 0.51 14.99 -7.28
N SER A 33 1.45 15.13 -8.22
CA SER A 33 2.68 14.33 -8.24
C SER A 33 3.53 14.42 -6.97
N ASN A 34 3.42 15.52 -6.20
CA ASN A 34 4.12 15.65 -4.92
C ASN A 34 3.41 14.84 -3.83
N ALA A 35 2.08 14.87 -3.81
CA ALA A 35 1.30 14.01 -2.91
C ALA A 35 1.55 12.52 -3.21
N VAL A 36 1.56 12.14 -4.50
CA VAL A 36 1.92 10.77 -4.93
C VAL A 36 3.34 10.41 -4.52
N GLY A 37 4.30 11.34 -4.66
CA GLY A 37 5.68 11.14 -4.21
C GLY A 37 5.79 10.88 -2.71
N LYS A 38 5.05 11.63 -1.88
CA LYS A 38 5.01 11.39 -0.43
C LYS A 38 4.42 10.04 -0.07
N MET A 39 3.34 9.64 -0.75
CA MET A 39 2.73 8.32 -0.57
C MET A 39 3.71 7.20 -0.96
N LEU A 40 4.41 7.38 -2.09
CA LEU A 40 5.43 6.45 -2.57
C LEU A 40 6.58 6.28 -1.56
N ASP A 41 7.05 7.37 -0.96
CA ASP A 41 8.10 7.31 0.07
C ASP A 41 7.64 6.52 1.30
N GLN A 42 6.38 6.68 1.72
CA GLN A 42 5.81 5.85 2.79
C GLN A 42 5.69 4.38 2.36
N ALA A 43 5.22 4.09 1.14
CA ALA A 43 5.14 2.72 0.62
C ALA A 43 6.53 2.04 0.61
N LYS A 44 7.57 2.77 0.19
CA LYS A 44 8.98 2.33 0.22
C LYS A 44 9.51 2.12 1.64
N LYS A 45 8.99 2.84 2.62
CA LYS A 45 9.33 2.66 4.03
C LYS A 45 8.70 1.38 4.57
N VAL A 46 7.38 1.24 4.38
CA VAL A 46 6.60 0.08 4.82
C VAL A 46 7.11 -1.21 4.20
N SER A 47 7.48 -1.20 2.92
CA SER A 47 7.96 -2.40 2.23
C SER A 47 9.24 -2.99 2.83
N LYS A 48 10.04 -2.19 3.55
CA LYS A 48 11.27 -2.65 4.21
C LYS A 48 10.97 -3.42 5.49
N SER A 49 9.89 -3.07 6.19
CA SER A 49 9.43 -3.74 7.41
C SER A 49 8.35 -4.80 7.11
N ALA A 50 7.89 -4.89 5.86
CA ALA A 50 6.85 -5.82 5.44
C ALA A 50 7.24 -7.30 5.69
N PRO A 51 6.27 -8.11 6.16
CA PRO A 51 6.48 -9.56 6.22
C PRO A 51 6.73 -10.13 4.82
N ASP A 52 7.48 -11.22 4.76
CA ASP A 52 8.02 -11.76 3.50
C ASP A 52 6.92 -12.10 2.48
N ASP A 53 5.74 -12.49 2.96
CA ASP A 53 4.56 -12.82 2.15
C ASP A 53 3.96 -11.61 1.43
N LEU A 54 4.21 -10.38 1.91
CA LEU A 54 3.71 -9.14 1.31
C LEU A 54 4.76 -8.36 0.53
N LYS A 55 6.03 -8.80 0.49
CA LYS A 55 7.10 -8.05 -0.19
C LYS A 55 6.83 -7.83 -1.67
N ASP A 56 6.31 -8.84 -2.35
CA ASP A 56 5.97 -8.75 -3.77
C ASP A 56 4.73 -7.89 -4.02
N ASP A 57 3.77 -7.92 -3.09
CA ASP A 57 2.58 -7.05 -3.12
C ASP A 57 2.99 -5.58 -2.96
N TRP A 58 3.83 -5.27 -1.96
CA TRP A 58 4.38 -3.93 -1.77
C TRP A 58 5.21 -3.47 -2.95
N LYS A 59 5.99 -4.36 -3.57
CA LYS A 59 6.72 -4.05 -4.79
C LYS A 59 5.76 -3.65 -5.91
N THR A 60 4.66 -4.38 -6.09
CA THR A 60 3.64 -4.06 -7.10
C THR A 60 3.00 -2.69 -6.86
N VAL A 61 2.69 -2.37 -5.60
CA VAL A 61 2.15 -1.04 -5.21
C VAL A 61 3.16 0.07 -5.49
N ILE A 62 4.43 -0.13 -5.12
CA ILE A 62 5.52 0.83 -5.36
C ILE A 62 5.72 1.06 -6.85
N ASP A 63 5.82 -0.01 -7.65
CA ASP A 63 6.04 0.07 -9.10
C ASP A 63 4.89 0.82 -9.80
N TYR A 64 3.65 0.65 -9.34
CA TYR A 64 2.49 1.42 -9.83
C TYR A 64 2.56 2.89 -9.42
N ALA A 65 2.88 3.17 -8.15
CA ALA A 65 2.98 4.53 -7.63
C ALA A 65 4.12 5.33 -8.28
N GLU A 66 5.25 4.68 -8.62
CA GLU A 66 6.34 5.29 -9.41
C GLU A 66 5.84 5.73 -10.78
N LYS A 67 5.12 4.86 -11.51
CA LYS A 67 4.53 5.21 -12.81
C LYS A 67 3.48 6.32 -12.69
N ALA A 68 2.70 6.33 -11.62
CA ALA A 68 1.73 7.38 -11.35
C ALA A 68 2.42 8.73 -11.06
N GLN A 69 3.51 8.71 -10.29
CA GLN A 69 4.33 9.90 -10.03
C GLN A 69 4.96 10.44 -11.33
N ASP A 70 5.49 9.54 -12.17
CA ASP A 70 6.10 9.86 -13.46
C ASP A 70 5.11 10.43 -14.48
N ALA A 71 3.83 10.10 -14.33
CA ALA A 71 2.75 10.71 -15.11
C ALA A 71 2.58 12.20 -14.79
N LYS A 72 3.09 12.70 -13.65
CA LYS A 72 3.07 14.12 -13.25
C LYS A 72 1.67 14.76 -13.32
N GLY A 73 0.65 13.98 -12.99
CA GLY A 73 -0.75 14.40 -13.05
C GLY A 73 -1.38 14.45 -14.44
N ASP A 74 -0.67 13.99 -15.48
CA ASP A 74 -1.22 13.80 -16.81
C ASP A 74 -2.34 12.75 -16.78
N THR A 75 -3.58 13.21 -16.96
CA THR A 75 -4.76 12.36 -16.86
C THR A 75 -4.79 11.26 -17.92
N ASN A 76 -4.22 11.48 -19.11
CA ASN A 76 -4.18 10.46 -20.15
C ASN A 76 -3.21 9.34 -19.76
N LYS A 77 -2.02 9.70 -19.26
CA LYS A 77 -1.06 8.71 -18.78
C LYS A 77 -1.58 7.93 -17.58
N LEU A 78 -2.24 8.61 -16.64
CA LEU A 78 -2.86 7.97 -15.48
C LEU A 78 -3.99 7.02 -15.89
N MET A 79 -4.82 7.39 -16.88
CA MET A 79 -5.85 6.50 -17.42
C MET A 79 -5.25 5.28 -18.12
N GLU A 80 -4.20 5.44 -18.92
CA GLU A 80 -3.51 4.32 -19.57
C GLU A 80 -2.83 3.40 -18.54
N LEU A 81 -2.21 3.97 -17.50
CA LEU A 81 -1.64 3.22 -16.38
C LEU A 81 -2.71 2.39 -15.66
N ALA A 82 -3.87 2.98 -15.36
CA ALA A 82 -4.98 2.28 -14.73
C ALA A 82 -5.49 1.12 -15.60
N LYS A 83 -5.53 1.28 -16.93
CA LYS A 83 -5.92 0.20 -17.87
C LYS A 83 -4.87 -0.92 -17.94
N SER A 84 -3.58 -0.58 -17.92
CA SER A 84 -2.52 -1.58 -18.12
C SER A 84 -2.19 -2.36 -16.85
N ASP A 85 -2.18 -1.66 -15.71
CA ASP A 85 -1.63 -2.17 -14.46
C ASP A 85 -2.64 -2.15 -13.31
N GLY A 86 -3.82 -1.53 -13.48
CA GLY A 86 -4.87 -1.49 -12.45
C GLY A 86 -5.33 -2.88 -11.99
N SER A 87 -5.39 -3.85 -12.90
CA SER A 87 -5.72 -5.25 -12.57
C SER A 87 -4.62 -6.00 -11.83
N LYS A 88 -3.37 -5.51 -11.90
CA LYS A 88 -2.22 -6.12 -11.20
C LYS A 88 -2.10 -5.61 -9.77
N ILE A 89 -2.45 -4.35 -9.53
CA ILE A 89 -2.37 -3.74 -8.21
C ILE A 89 -3.52 -4.16 -7.28
N GLN A 90 -4.70 -4.49 -7.82
CA GLN A 90 -5.85 -4.91 -7.00
C GLN A 90 -5.52 -6.10 -6.07
N PRO A 91 -5.02 -7.25 -6.57
CA PRO A 91 -4.69 -8.39 -5.71
C PRO A 91 -3.66 -8.05 -4.62
N ALA A 92 -2.67 -7.23 -4.94
CA ALA A 92 -1.66 -6.78 -3.99
C ALA A 92 -2.27 -5.91 -2.88
N MET A 93 -3.13 -4.96 -3.26
CA MET A 93 -3.86 -4.13 -2.30
C MET A 93 -4.82 -4.94 -1.43
N ASP A 94 -5.46 -5.98 -1.98
CA ASP A 94 -6.34 -6.87 -1.22
C ASP A 94 -5.55 -7.69 -0.18
N ALA A 95 -4.38 -8.23 -0.54
CA ALA A 95 -3.51 -8.96 0.37
C ALA A 95 -3.02 -8.06 1.51
N ILE A 96 -2.54 -6.85 1.19
CA ILE A 96 -2.11 -5.85 2.16
C ILE A 96 -3.28 -5.45 3.08
N THR A 97 -4.47 -5.21 2.52
CA THR A 97 -5.67 -4.83 3.28
C THR A 97 -6.11 -5.92 4.24
N LYS A 98 -6.13 -7.17 3.77
CA LYS A 98 -6.47 -8.31 4.62
C LYS A 98 -5.49 -8.44 5.78
N GLN A 99 -4.20 -8.35 5.51
CA GLN A 99 -3.18 -8.45 6.56
C GLN A 99 -3.26 -7.26 7.53
N ALA A 100 -3.50 -6.05 7.03
CA ALA A 100 -3.65 -4.85 7.86
C ALA A 100 -4.79 -5.02 8.88
N LYS A 101 -5.93 -5.58 8.44
CA LYS A 101 -7.07 -5.86 9.31
C LYS A 101 -6.82 -7.02 10.27
N ASP A 102 -6.30 -8.13 9.76
CA ASP A 102 -6.13 -9.36 10.53
C ASP A 102 -5.00 -9.24 11.56
N THR A 103 -3.92 -8.55 11.21
CA THR A 103 -2.68 -8.45 12.00
C THR A 103 -2.56 -7.10 12.70
N CYS A 104 -2.70 -5.99 11.96
CA CYS A 104 -2.46 -4.65 12.49
C CYS A 104 -3.70 -3.98 13.10
N LYS A 105 -4.91 -4.53 12.87
CA LYS A 105 -6.19 -3.91 13.25
C LYS A 105 -6.39 -2.52 12.64
N ILE A 106 -5.84 -2.31 11.45
CA ILE A 106 -5.96 -1.08 10.66
C ILE A 106 -6.95 -1.35 9.53
N ASP A 107 -7.93 -0.47 9.36
CA ASP A 107 -8.82 -0.45 8.20
C ASP A 107 -8.26 0.50 7.14
N LEU A 108 -7.98 -0.03 5.94
CA LEU A 108 -7.59 0.80 4.80
C LEU A 108 -8.82 1.37 4.09
N PRO A 109 -8.80 2.65 3.66
CA PRO A 109 -9.89 3.22 2.88
C PRO A 109 -10.06 2.42 1.58
N GLY A 110 -11.24 1.82 1.40
CA GLY A 110 -11.55 0.88 0.31
C GLY A 110 -11.89 -0.55 0.77
N SER A 111 -11.67 -0.88 2.04
CA SER A 111 -11.97 -2.21 2.63
C SER A 111 -13.44 -2.41 3.05
N GLY A 112 -14.31 -1.44 2.77
CA GLY A 112 -15.73 -1.46 3.12
C GLY A 112 -16.61 -1.71 1.91
N SER A 113 -17.16 -2.91 1.84
CA SER A 113 -18.50 -3.13 1.26
C SER A 113 -19.53 -3.12 2.38
#